data_AF-A0A8X6IF01-F1
#
_entry.id   AF-A0A8X6IF01-F1
#
_cell.length_a   1.000
_cell.length_b   1.000
_cell.length_c   1.000
_cell.angle_alpha   90.00
_cell.angle_beta   90.00
_cell.angle_gamma   90.00
#
_symmetry.space_group_name_H-M   'P 1'
#
loop_
_entity.id
_entity.type
_entity.pdbx_description
1 polymer ?
#
loop_
_entity_poly.entity_id
_entity_poly.type
_entity_poly.pdbx_seq_one_letter_code
_entity_poly.pdbx_strand_id
1 'polypeptide(L)'
;MVKLWIAYCELKHRKTQLLDFNIPFVEALMASKKLNAQYQRRRRRGTRRPSKTSRSLFNDGDHLPATTKTRRRYCKCAQQKKESHTKIVCTMCNVPLCIDCFKPHHL
;
A
#
# COMPACT_ATOMS: atom_id res chain seq x y z
N MET A 1 0.55 -27.76 5.22
CA MET A 1 2.01 -27.99 5.15
C MET A 1 2.38 -29.42 5.51
N VAL A 2 2.11 -29.92 6.73
CA VAL A 2 2.47 -31.30 7.14
C VAL A 2 1.87 -32.39 6.25
N LYS A 3 0.58 -32.31 5.88
CA LYS A 3 -0.06 -33.28 4.97
C LYS A 3 0.59 -33.33 3.58
N LEU A 4 1.04 -32.19 3.06
CA LEU A 4 1.75 -32.10 1.77
C LEU A 4 3.15 -32.70 1.87
N TRP A 5 3.82 -32.50 2.99
CA TRP A 5 5.12 -33.11 3.27
C TRP A 5 5.04 -34.63 3.39
N ILE A 6 4.01 -35.16 4.07
CA ILE A 6 3.76 -36.61 4.16
C ILE A 6 3.56 -37.20 2.76
N ALA A 7 2.67 -36.61 1.97
CA ALA A 7 2.43 -37.04 0.59
C ALA A 7 3.70 -36.94 -0.29
N TYR A 8 4.51 -35.89 -0.12
CA TYR A 8 5.79 -35.74 -0.81
C TYR A 8 6.78 -36.86 -0.44
N CYS A 9 6.88 -37.18 0.85
CA CYS A 9 7.75 -38.25 1.34
C CYS A 9 7.30 -39.63 0.81
N GLU A 10 5.99 -39.86 0.75
CA GLU A 10 5.39 -41.08 0.19
C GLU A 10 5.68 -41.20 -1.31
N LEU A 11 5.46 -40.14 -2.08
CA LEU A 11 5.69 -40.13 -3.53
C LEU A 11 7.16 -40.26 -3.93
N LYS A 12 8.07 -39.69 -3.14
CA LYS A 12 9.53 -39.71 -3.42
C LYS A 12 10.23 -40.90 -2.76
N HIS A 13 9.52 -41.72 -1.97
CA HIS A 13 10.09 -42.76 -1.11
C HIS A 13 11.31 -42.29 -0.30
N ARG A 14 11.33 -41.00 0.08
CA ARG A 14 12.45 -40.36 0.77
C ARG A 14 11.91 -39.53 1.91
N LYS A 15 12.44 -39.76 3.11
CA LYS A 15 12.17 -38.91 4.28
C LYS A 15 13.11 -37.71 4.24
N THR A 16 12.55 -36.52 4.08
CA THR A 16 13.25 -35.24 4.23
C THR A 16 12.78 -34.58 5.51
N GLN A 17 13.60 -33.73 6.14
CA GLN A 17 13.09 -32.98 7.29
C GLN A 17 12.03 -31.99 6.82
N LEU A 18 11.03 -31.75 7.66
CA LEU A 18 9.89 -30.89 7.31
C LEU A 18 10.34 -29.46 6.96
N LEU A 19 11.39 -28.95 7.61
CA LEU A 19 11.97 -27.63 7.31
C LEU A 19 12.58 -27.59 5.91
N ASP A 20 13.35 -28.61 5.53
CA ASP A 20 13.97 -28.74 4.20
C ASP A 20 12.93 -28.82 3.08
N PHE A 21 11.73 -29.32 3.38
CA PHE A 21 10.60 -29.30 2.46
C PHE A 21 9.88 -27.94 2.43
N ASN A 22 9.66 -27.33 3.59
CA ASN A 22 8.86 -26.11 3.70
C ASN A 22 9.54 -24.89 3.06
N ILE A 23 10.86 -24.74 3.23
CA ILE A 23 11.59 -23.55 2.73
C ILE A 23 11.48 -23.44 1.19
N PRO A 24 11.88 -24.45 0.40
CA PRO A 24 11.76 -24.37 -1.06
C PRO A 24 10.30 -24.31 -1.54
N PHE A 25 9.38 -24.97 -0.82
CA PHE A 25 7.97 -24.96 -1.16
C PHE A 25 7.36 -23.55 -1.04
N VAL A 26 7.67 -22.83 0.04
CA VAL A 26 7.18 -21.46 0.24
C VAL A 26 7.82 -20.51 -0.76
N GLU A 27 9.12 -20.64 -1.05
CA GLU A 27 9.80 -19.83 -2.07
C GLU A 27 9.16 -20.01 -3.46
N ALA A 28 8.88 -21.24 -3.87
CA ALA A 28 8.20 -21.53 -5.13
C ALA A 28 6.76 -20.98 -5.16
N LEU A 29 6.04 -21.07 -4.04
CA LEU A 29 4.70 -20.50 -3.90
C LEU A 29 4.71 -18.97 -3.99
N MET A 30 5.71 -18.32 -3.39
CA MET A 30 5.87 -16.87 -3.45
C MET A 30 6.30 -16.38 -4.84
N ALA A 31 7.18 -17.13 -5.52
CA ALA A 31 7.59 -16.85 -6.90
C ALA A 31 6.40 -16.93 -7.88
N SER A 32 5.55 -17.95 -7.76
CA SER A 32 4.34 -18.08 -8.60
C SER A 32 3.31 -16.99 -8.33
N LYS A 33 3.14 -16.55 -7.08
CA LYS A 33 2.26 -15.42 -6.74
C LYS A 33 2.79 -14.08 -7.26
N LYS A 34 4.11 -13.89 -7.41
CA LYS A 34 4.67 -12.64 -7.96
C LYS A 34 4.31 -12.43 -9.44
N LEU A 35 4.05 -13.51 -10.19
CA LEU A 35 3.56 -13.45 -11.58
C LEU A 35 2.06 -13.17 -11.68
N ASN A 36 1.26 -13.67 -10.73
CA ASN A 36 -0.20 -13.49 -10.72
C ASN A 36 -0.69 -12.31 -9.86
N ALA A 37 0.17 -11.74 -9.01
CA ALA A 37 -0.09 -10.51 -8.26
C ALA A 37 0.14 -9.26 -9.10
N GLN A 38 -0.29 -9.28 -10.37
CA GLN A 38 -0.58 -8.05 -11.06
C GLN A 38 -1.92 -7.57 -10.51
N TYR A 39 -1.88 -6.75 -9.45
CA TYR A 39 -3.06 -6.05 -8.96
C TYR A 39 -3.60 -5.22 -10.14
N GLN A 40 -4.62 -5.76 -10.81
CA GLN A 40 -5.32 -5.06 -11.87
C GLN A 40 -6.05 -3.88 -11.23
N ARG A 41 -5.36 -2.74 -11.12
CA ARG A 41 -6.06 -1.45 -10.97
C ARG A 41 -7.01 -1.39 -12.15
N ARG A 42 -8.32 -1.46 -11.87
CA ARG A 42 -9.36 -1.14 -12.84
C ARG A 42 -9.16 0.31 -13.27
N ARG A 43 -8.26 0.56 -14.24
CA ARG A 43 -8.19 1.83 -14.95
C ARG A 43 -9.45 1.90 -15.80
N ARG A 44 -10.54 2.42 -15.23
CA ARG A 44 -11.66 2.86 -16.05
C ARG A 44 -11.14 4.00 -16.92
N ARG A 45 -10.99 3.70 -18.22
CA ARG A 45 -10.89 4.71 -19.28
C ARG A 45 -12.04 5.69 -19.07
N GLY A 46 -11.73 6.98 -19.10
CA GLY A 46 -12.73 8.04 -19.02
C GLY A 46 -12.29 9.13 -18.06
N THR A 47 -11.67 10.15 -18.63
CA THR A 47 -11.60 11.51 -18.12
C THR A 47 -12.91 11.91 -17.41
N ARG A 48 -12.94 11.82 -16.09
CA ARG A 48 -13.93 12.52 -15.28
C ARG A 48 -13.23 13.08 -14.06
N ARG A 49 -13.23 14.41 -13.97
CA ARG A 49 -12.74 15.19 -12.84
C ARG A 49 -13.27 14.53 -11.55
N PRO A 50 -12.40 14.05 -10.64
CA PRO A 50 -12.86 13.31 -9.47
C PRO A 50 -13.80 14.19 -8.66
N SER A 51 -15.04 13.71 -8.47
CA SER A 51 -16.03 14.37 -7.61
C SER A 51 -15.45 14.47 -6.19
N LYS A 52 -15.86 15.49 -5.43
CA LYS A 52 -15.39 15.71 -4.05
C LYS A 52 -15.50 14.44 -3.18
N THR A 53 -16.54 13.65 -3.40
CA THR A 53 -16.80 12.38 -2.71
C THR A 53 -15.84 11.25 -3.10
N SER A 54 -15.40 11.20 -4.37
CA SER A 54 -14.44 10.18 -4.82
C SER A 54 -13.02 10.34 -4.25
N ARG A 55 -12.68 11.51 -3.70
CA ARG A 55 -11.40 11.71 -3.00
C ARG A 55 -11.38 11.08 -1.60
N SER A 56 -12.54 10.79 -1.03
CA SER A 56 -12.70 10.25 0.32
C SER A 56 -12.81 8.71 0.35
N LEU A 57 -12.79 8.06 -0.82
CA LEU A 57 -12.92 6.59 -0.95
C LEU A 57 -11.59 5.93 -1.34
N PHE A 58 -10.47 6.63 -1.15
CA PHE A 58 -9.15 6.00 -1.21
C PHE A 58 -8.85 5.48 0.19
N ASN A 59 -8.51 4.18 0.27
CA ASN A 59 -8.23 3.52 1.55
C ASN A 59 -7.16 4.31 2.33
N ASP A 60 -7.31 4.45 3.64
CA ASP A 60 -6.42 5.22 4.52
C ASP A 60 -4.93 4.84 4.37
N GLY A 61 -4.64 3.62 3.91
CA GLY A 61 -3.29 3.13 3.64
C GLY A 61 -2.59 3.71 2.39
N ASP A 62 -3.31 4.32 1.46
CA ASP A 62 -2.72 4.89 0.23
C ASP A 62 -2.25 6.34 0.43
N HIS A 63 -2.68 7.01 1.51
CA HIS A 63 -2.34 8.39 1.80
C HIS A 63 -0.96 8.50 2.48
N LEU A 64 0.10 8.45 1.66
CA LEU A 64 1.46 8.57 2.16
C LEU A 64 1.97 10.03 2.12
N PRO A 65 2.73 10.46 3.15
CA PRO A 65 3.41 11.75 3.13
C PRO A 65 4.62 11.69 2.19
N ALA A 66 4.68 12.59 1.21
CA ALA A 66 5.85 12.84 0.38
C ALA A 66 6.43 14.23 0.69
N THR A 67 7.76 14.34 0.64
CA THR A 67 8.46 15.60 0.85
C THR A 67 8.68 16.33 -0.47
N THR A 68 8.42 17.64 -0.47
CA THR A 68 8.62 18.53 -1.61
C THR A 68 9.69 19.56 -1.31
N LYS A 69 10.33 20.08 -2.37
CA LYS A 69 11.41 21.08 -2.25
C LYS A 69 10.88 22.40 -1.67
N THR A 70 9.68 22.81 -2.07
CA THR A 70 9.03 24.05 -1.66
C THR A 70 8.19 23.88 -0.40
N ARG A 71 8.24 24.84 0.52
CA ARG A 71 7.32 24.91 1.66
C ARG A 71 5.99 25.51 1.21
N ARG A 72 4.87 24.90 1.63
CA ARG A 72 3.50 25.37 1.35
C ARG A 72 2.67 25.37 2.62
N ARG A 73 1.71 26.29 2.70
CA ARG A 73 0.72 26.35 3.80
C ARG A 73 -0.48 25.46 3.48
N TYR A 74 -0.98 24.75 4.49
CA TYR A 74 -2.26 24.05 4.39
C TYR A 74 -3.42 25.05 4.51
N CYS A 75 -4.43 24.92 3.66
CA CYS A 75 -5.53 25.88 3.55
C CYS A 75 -6.28 26.09 4.88
N LYS A 76 -6.62 25.02 5.61
CA LYS A 76 -7.33 25.16 6.90
C LYS A 76 -6.46 25.85 7.96
N CYS A 77 -5.16 25.57 7.98
CA CYS A 77 -4.26 26.25 8.91
C CYS A 77 -4.07 27.73 8.56
N ALA A 78 -4.06 28.08 7.27
CA ALA A 78 -4.03 29.47 6.84
C ALA A 78 -5.28 30.23 7.29
N GLN A 79 -6.46 29.59 7.21
CA GLN A 79 -7.73 30.16 7.71
C GLN A 79 -7.70 30.38 9.23
N GLN A 80 -7.08 29.46 9.97
CA GLN A 80 -6.92 29.55 11.43
C GLN A 80 -5.78 30.49 11.86
N LYS A 81 -5.14 31.21 10.93
CA LYS A 81 -3.94 32.05 11.16
C LYS A 81 -2.78 31.31 11.85
N LYS A 82 -2.76 29.97 11.80
CA LYS A 82 -1.65 29.15 12.31
C LYS A 82 -0.49 29.25 11.31
N GLU A 83 0.66 29.74 11.76
CA GLU A 83 1.89 29.77 10.95
C GLU A 83 2.47 28.36 10.78
N SER A 84 1.86 27.58 9.89
CA SER A 84 2.31 26.22 9.57
C SER A 84 2.69 26.13 8.09
N HIS A 85 3.99 26.23 7.85
CA HIS A 85 4.60 25.95 6.55
C HIS A 85 5.12 24.53 6.53
N THR A 86 4.79 23.78 5.48
CA THR A 86 5.00 22.33 5.44
C THR A 86 5.67 21.96 4.12
N LYS A 87 6.62 21.02 4.17
CA LYS A 87 7.16 20.39 2.95
C LYS A 87 6.39 19.10 2.59
N ILE A 88 5.45 18.69 3.45
CA ILE A 88 4.76 17.42 3.36
C ILE A 88 3.52 17.59 2.48
N VAL A 89 3.39 16.72 1.49
CA VAL A 89 2.26 16.64 0.59
C VAL A 89 1.77 15.20 0.58
N CYS A 90 0.46 14.97 0.63
CA CYS A 90 -0.08 13.63 0.43
C CYS A 90 0.07 13.22 -1.04
N THR A 91 0.67 12.06 -1.30
CA THR A 91 0.90 11.53 -2.67
C THR A 91 -0.39 11.30 -3.46
N MET A 92 -1.48 10.97 -2.78
CA MET A 92 -2.78 10.70 -3.39
C MET A 92 -3.62 11.97 -3.56
N CYS A 93 -3.69 12.80 -2.51
CA CYS A 93 -4.49 14.02 -2.53
C CYS A 93 -3.81 15.18 -3.26
N ASN A 94 -2.47 15.16 -3.38
CA ASN A 94 -1.65 16.31 -3.78
C ASN A 94 -1.94 17.59 -2.97
N VAL A 95 -2.31 17.41 -1.70
CA VAL A 95 -2.60 18.50 -0.76
C VAL A 95 -1.43 18.67 0.21
N PRO A 96 -0.89 19.90 0.37
CA PRO A 96 0.12 20.17 1.39
C PRO A 96 -0.54 20.14 2.77
N LEU A 97 -0.04 19.30 3.67
CA LEU A 97 -0.61 19.08 5.00
C LEU A 97 0.48 19.20 6.06
N CYS A 98 0.13 19.78 7.20
CA CYS A 98 0.97 19.75 8.38
C CYS A 98 0.96 18.36 9.02
N ILE A 99 1.98 18.02 9.81
CA ILE A 99 2.04 16.71 10.50
C ILE A 99 0.77 16.51 11.34
N ASP A 100 0.37 17.53 12.10
CA ASP A 100 -0.85 17.51 12.92
C ASP A 100 -2.13 17.37 12.09
N CYS A 101 -2.10 17.87 10.85
CA CYS A 101 -3.23 17.96 9.94
C CYS A 101 -3.38 16.71 9.06
N PHE A 102 -2.32 15.91 8.95
CA PHE A 102 -2.26 14.81 8.00
C PHE A 102 -3.22 13.68 8.39
N LYS A 103 -3.21 13.27 9.66
CA LYS A 103 -4.12 12.27 10.21
C LYS A 103 -5.60 12.69 10.09
N PRO A 104 -6.05 13.84 10.66
CA PRO A 104 -7.46 14.22 10.62
C PRO A 104 -8.00 14.54 9.23
N HIS A 105 -7.15 14.64 8.21
CA HIS A 105 -7.58 14.84 6.82
C HIS A 105 -7.83 13.51 6.08
N HIS A 106 -7.29 12.40 6.57
CA HIS A 106 -7.36 11.08 5.95
C HIS A 106 -7.88 10.02 6.93
N LEU A 107 -8.63 10.45 7.94
CA LEU A 107 -9.39 9.62 8.88
C LEU A 107 -10.87 9.78 8.60
#